data_AF-A0A7W6GTM1-F1
#
_entry.id   AF-A0A7W6GTM1-F1
#
_cell.length_a   1.000
_cell.length_b   1.000
_cell.length_c   1.000
_cell.angle_alpha   90.00
_cell.angle_beta   90.00
_cell.angle_gamma   90.00
#
_symmetry.space_group_name_H-M   'P 1'
#
loop_
_entity.id
_entity.type
_entity.pdbx_description
1 polymer ?
#
loop_
_entity_poly.entity_id
_entity_poly.type
_entity_poly.pdbx_seq_one_letter_code
_entity_poly.pdbx_strand_id
1 'polypeptide(L)'
;MTAISPERLTEIRKLRGLGRPKLAKLSGLSERQLARLEGALPMKDAPSADMLTKLSDTLRVRPEAFSGTEPLTDADFDFTHGVSCSCC
;
A
#
# COMPACT_ATOMS: atom_id res chain seq x y z
N MET A 1 1.18 -6.22 15.46
CA MET A 1 1.28 -7.06 14.24
C MET A 1 0.71 -6.24 13.10
N THR A 2 1.54 -5.76 12.18
CA THR A 2 1.11 -5.02 10.98
C THR A 2 0.69 -6.03 9.91
N ALA A 3 -0.54 -6.55 10.02
CA ALA A 3 -1.08 -7.49 9.04
C ALA A 3 -1.59 -6.73 7.82
N ILE A 4 -1.04 -7.01 6.65
CA ILE A 4 -1.53 -6.52 5.35
C ILE A 4 -2.31 -7.67 4.73
N SER A 5 -3.58 -7.44 4.42
CA SER A 5 -4.38 -8.36 3.62
C SER A 5 -3.99 -8.23 2.13
N PRO A 6 -3.56 -9.32 1.47
CA PRO A 6 -3.14 -9.28 0.08
C PRO A 6 -4.23 -8.85 -0.90
N GLU A 7 -5.45 -9.35 -0.68
CA GLU A 7 -6.63 -9.02 -1.48
C GLU A 7 -6.96 -7.53 -1.33
N ARG A 8 -6.86 -7.03 -0.10
CA ARG A 8 -7.14 -5.65 0.24
C ARG A 8 -6.16 -4.67 -0.41
N LEU A 9 -4.87 -4.98 -0.34
CA LEU A 9 -3.85 -4.18 -1.02
C LEU A 9 -4.08 -4.14 -2.54
N THR A 10 -4.49 -5.27 -3.12
CA THR A 10 -4.82 -5.37 -4.54
C THR A 10 -6.03 -4.50 -4.92
N GLU A 11 -7.08 -4.53 -4.10
CA GLU A 11 -8.28 -3.70 -4.27
C GLU A 11 -7.94 -2.21 -4.21
N ILE A 12 -7.28 -1.76 -3.13
CA ILE A 12 -6.88 -0.36 -2.95
C ILE A 12 -6.02 0.11 -4.13
N ARG A 13 -5.05 -0.70 -4.56
CA ARG A 13 -4.20 -0.36 -5.71
C ARG A 13 -5.02 -0.17 -6.99
N LYS A 14 -5.98 -1.06 -7.26
CA LYS A 14 -6.86 -0.98 -8.44
C LYS A 14 -7.79 0.22 -8.38
N LEU A 15 -8.35 0.53 -7.21
CA LEU A 15 -9.17 1.73 -6.98
C LEU A 15 -8.40 3.03 -7.28
N ARG A 16 -7.10 3.04 -6.98
CA ARG A 16 -6.20 4.16 -7.31
C ARG A 16 -5.73 4.18 -8.78
N GLY A 17 -6.16 3.21 -9.59
CA GLY A 17 -5.75 3.09 -10.99
C GLY A 17 -4.25 2.84 -11.17
N LEU A 18 -3.59 2.21 -10.19
CA LEU A 18 -2.14 1.98 -10.22
C LEU A 18 -1.83 0.53 -10.64
N GLY A 19 -0.95 0.36 -11.62
CA GLY A 19 -0.31 -0.95 -11.86
C GLY A 19 0.77 -1.23 -10.82
N ARG A 20 1.18 -2.50 -10.65
CA ARG A 20 2.34 -2.86 -9.81
C ARG A 20 3.62 -2.08 -10.20
N PRO A 21 3.97 -1.90 -11.49
CA PRO A 21 5.14 -1.11 -11.87
C PRO A 21 5.07 0.35 -11.41
N LYS A 22 3.88 0.95 -11.54
CA LYS A 22 3.67 2.35 -11.16
C LYS A 22 3.70 2.52 -9.63
N LEU A 23 3.08 1.60 -8.89
CA LEU A 23 3.12 1.61 -7.44
C LEU A 23 4.54 1.39 -6.91
N ALA A 24 5.31 0.49 -7.53
CA ALA A 24 6.71 0.23 -7.18
C ALA A 24 7.55 1.52 -7.31
N LYS A 25 7.45 2.19 -8.45
CA LYS A 25 8.16 3.44 -8.72
C LYS A 25 7.81 4.55 -7.73
N LEU A 26 6.53 4.68 -7.36
CA LEU A 26 6.07 5.74 -6.44
C LEU A 26 6.42 5.45 -4.97
N SER A 27 6.31 4.19 -4.54
CA SER A 27 6.58 3.78 -3.15
C SER A 27 8.06 3.51 -2.86
N GLY A 28 8.91 3.45 -3.89
CA GLY A 28 10.30 3.02 -3.76
C GLY A 28 10.46 1.53 -3.43
N LEU A 29 9.40 0.73 -3.56
CA LEU A 29 9.42 -0.72 -3.42
C LEU A 29 9.67 -1.39 -4.77
N SER A 30 10.20 -2.60 -4.77
CA SER A 30 10.30 -3.40 -6.00
C SER A 30 8.96 -4.01 -6.39
N GLU A 31 8.73 -4.20 -7.68
CA GLU A 31 7.53 -4.91 -8.17
C GLU A 31 7.41 -6.32 -7.57
N ARG A 32 8.54 -6.99 -7.34
CA ARG A 32 8.59 -8.31 -6.70
C ARG A 32 8.15 -8.26 -5.24
N GLN A 33 8.50 -7.21 -4.50
CA GLN A 33 7.98 -6.99 -3.13
C GLN A 33 6.48 -6.76 -3.15
N LEU A 34 5.96 -5.92 -4.06
CA LEU A 34 4.52 -5.71 -4.21
C LEU A 34 3.78 -7.00 -4.58
N ALA A 35 4.33 -7.81 -5.49
CA ALA A 35 3.74 -9.10 -5.83
C ALA A 35 3.68 -10.07 -4.64
N ARG A 36 4.65 -10.04 -3.73
CA ARG A 36 4.60 -10.82 -2.48
C ARG A 36 3.53 -10.30 -1.52
N LEU A 37 3.46 -8.99 -1.35
CA LEU A 37 2.47 -8.34 -0.49
C LEU A 37 1.04 -8.55 -0.99
N GLU A 38 0.84 -8.58 -2.30
CA GLU A 38 -0.44 -8.91 -2.95
C GLU A 38 -0.68 -10.43 -3.05
N GLY A 39 0.17 -11.27 -2.46
CA GLY A 39 -0.03 -12.72 -2.42
C GLY A 39 0.18 -13.45 -3.74
N ALA A 40 0.62 -12.75 -4.79
CA ALA A 40 0.96 -13.36 -6.07
C ALA A 40 2.30 -14.12 -6.03
N LEU A 41 3.12 -13.88 -5.02
CA LEU A 41 4.34 -14.62 -4.73
C LEU A 41 4.37 -15.00 -3.24
N PRO A 42 4.97 -16.15 -2.89
CA PRO A 42 5.15 -16.52 -1.49
C PRO A 42 6.03 -15.49 -0.78
N MET A 43 5.57 -15.02 0.37
CA MET A 43 6.29 -14.13 1.27
C MET A 43 6.85 -14.97 2.43
N LYS A 44 8.16 -14.93 2.64
CA LYS A 44 8.82 -15.66 3.73
C LYS A 44 8.71 -14.92 5.07
N ASP A 45 8.79 -13.59 5.01
CA ASP A 45 8.87 -12.72 6.18
C ASP A 45 7.65 -11.82 6.24
N ALA A 46 7.27 -11.37 7.43
CA ALA A 46 6.20 -10.37 7.57
C ALA A 46 6.61 -9.03 6.92
N PRO A 47 5.64 -8.25 6.41
CA PRO A 47 5.91 -6.90 5.92
C PRO A 47 6.51 -6.02 7.03
N SER A 48 7.56 -5.28 6.70
CA SER A 48 8.15 -4.32 7.63
C SER A 48 7.26 -3.09 7.80
N ALA A 49 7.38 -2.40 8.94
CA ALA A 49 6.67 -1.15 9.18
C ALA A 49 6.99 -0.08 8.12
N ASP A 50 8.24 -0.01 7.66
CA ASP A 50 8.66 0.89 6.58
C ASP A 50 7.92 0.63 5.25
N MET A 51 7.68 -0.64 4.90
CA MET A 51 6.88 -0.97 3.71
C MET A 51 5.43 -0.49 3.87
N LEU A 52 4.85 -0.65 5.06
CA LEU A 52 3.50 -0.19 5.37
C LEU A 52 3.40 1.33 5.23
N THR A 53 4.35 2.08 5.80
CA THR A 53 4.40 3.55 5.71
C THR A 53 4.52 4.01 4.26
N LYS A 54 5.42 3.41 3.48
CA LYS A 54 5.57 3.75 2.05
C LYS A 54 4.29 3.50 1.26
N LEU A 55 3.57 2.41 1.56
CA LEU A 55 2.30 2.09 0.92
C LEU A 55 1.18 3.04 1.36
N SER A 56 1.07 3.36 2.65
CA SER A 56 0.07 4.32 3.15
C SER A 56 0.26 5.68 2.50
N ASP A 57 1.51 6.16 2.41
CA ASP A 57 1.82 7.47 1.84
C ASP A 57 1.53 7.52 0.33
N THR A 58 1.91 6.45 -0.39
CA THR A 58 1.74 6.38 -1.84
C THR A 58 0.27 6.19 -2.24
N LEU A 59 -0.43 5.29 -1.56
CA LEU A 59 -1.84 5.00 -1.83
C LEU A 59 -2.75 6.06 -1.22
N ARG A 60 -2.24 6.88 -0.29
CA ARG A 60 -2.98 7.85 0.52
C ARG A 60 -4.13 7.17 1.26
N VAL A 61 -3.78 6.12 1.98
CA VAL A 61 -4.72 5.28 2.73
C VAL A 61 -4.14 5.03 4.11
N ARG A 62 -5.01 5.05 5.13
CA ARG A 62 -4.59 4.77 6.51
C ARG A 62 -4.02 3.34 6.62
N PRO A 63 -2.99 3.14 7.47
CA PRO A 63 -2.38 1.82 7.65
C PRO A 63 -3.37 0.73 8.09
N GLU A 64 -4.39 1.12 8.85
CA GLU A 64 -5.45 0.25 9.36
C GLU A 64 -6.30 -0.37 8.25
N ALA A 65 -6.52 0.36 7.15
CA ALA A 65 -7.39 -0.07 6.06
C ALA A 65 -6.80 -1.24 5.24
N PHE A 66 -5.50 -1.51 5.39
CA PHE A 66 -4.82 -2.65 4.76
C PHE A 66 -5.15 -3.99 5.42
N SER A 67 -5.64 -3.99 6.67
CA SER A 67 -5.94 -5.22 7.41
C SER A 67 -7.09 -6.03 6.80
N GLY A 68 -8.03 -5.35 6.12
CA GLY A 68 -9.23 -5.96 5.56
C GLY A 68 -10.25 -6.42 6.62
N THR A 69 -10.11 -6.00 7.88
CA THR A 69 -11.06 -6.34 8.96
C THR A 69 -12.36 -5.55 8.87
N GLU A 70 -12.30 -4.36 8.27
CA GLU A 70 -13.43 -3.44 8.09
C GLU A 70 -13.64 -3.12 6.60
N PRO A 71 -14.88 -2.79 6.17
CA PRO A 71 -15.18 -2.42 4.79
C PRO A 71 -14.41 -1.16 4.38
N LEU A 72 -14.04 -1.04 3.10
CA LEU A 72 -13.34 0.18 2.63
C LEU A 72 -14.37 1.27 2.51
N THR A 73 -14.07 2.40 3.12
CA THR A 73 -14.89 3.61 3.02
C THR A 73 -14.03 4.77 2.56
N ASP A 74 -14.67 5.84 2.09
CA ASP A 74 -13.95 7.04 1.66
C ASP A 74 -13.15 7.68 2.82
N ALA A 75 -13.54 7.42 4.08
CA ALA A 75 -12.84 7.91 5.27
C ALA A 75 -11.46 7.27 5.49
N ASP A 76 -11.20 6.11 4.87
CA ASP A 76 -9.92 5.42 4.93
C ASP A 76 -8.86 6.09 4.05
N PHE A 77 -9.31 6.87 3.06
CA PHE A 77 -8.44 7.60 2.15
C PHE A 77 -8.07 8.94 2.78
N ASP A 78 -6.79 9.08 3.11
CA ASP A 78 -6.28 10.30 3.70
C ASP A 78 -5.69 11.23 2.63
N PHE A 79 -6.49 12.20 2.21
CA PHE A 79 -6.05 13.22 1.25
C PHE A 79 -5.21 14.33 1.88
N THR A 80 -5.04 14.34 3.21
CA THR A 80 -4.39 15.45 3.94
C THR A 80 -2.88 15.32 4.01
N HIS A 81 -2.31 14.13 3.78
CA HIS A 81 -0.88 13.85 3.90
C HIS A 81 -0.25 13.38 2.58
N GLY A 82 -0.59 14.05 1.49
CA GLY A 82 0.23 13.97 0.29
C GLY A 82 1.57 14.64 0.59
N VAL A 83 2.66 13.86 0.60
CA VAL A 83 4.04 14.38 0.66
C VAL A 83 4.14 15.56 -0.31
N SER A 84 4.19 16.77 0.24
CA SER A 84 4.64 17.92 -0.51
C SER A 84 6.09 17.63 -0.83
N CYS A 85 6.38 17.19 -2.06
CA CYS A 85 7.74 17.20 -2.56
C CYS A 85 8.24 18.64 -2.48
N SER A 86 8.97 18.99 -1.42
CA SER A 86 9.89 20.12 -1.42
C SER A 86 11.12 19.70 -2.22
N CYS A 87 10.97 19.64 -3.54
CA CYS A 87 12.11 19.63 -4.44
C CYS A 87 12.47 21.10 -4.71
N CYS A 88 13.37 21.64 -3.88
CA CYS A 88 14.19 22.82 -4.17
C CYS A 88 15.64 22.39 -4.10
#